data_AF-A0A7D7Z904-F1
#
_entry.id   AF-A0A7D7Z904-F1
#
_cell.length_a   1.000
_cell.length_b   1.000
_cell.length_c   1.000
_cell.angle_alpha   90.00
_cell.angle_beta   90.00
_cell.angle_gamma   90.00
#
_symmetry.space_group_name_H-M   'P 1'
#
loop_
_entity.id
_entity.type
_entity.pdbx_description
1 polymer ?
#
loop_
_entity_poly.entity_id
_entity_poly.type
_entity_poly.pdbx_seq_one_letter_code
_entity_poly.pdbx_strand_id
1 'polypeptide(L)'
;MGELKRKFDVKIKTTEDKQKLPAEVKEELKASGMMDEKGKLKLKGVSPKMLKKMKQEYVECPVIKEDIQFIQCFVCPNFQSRVMGEVLCKGDPLK
;
A
#
# COMPACT_ATOMS: atom_id res chain seq x y z
N MET A 1 -5.42 -26.48 -10.89
CA MET A 1 -4.25 -25.73 -10.40
C MET A 1 -4.23 -24.40 -11.12
N GLY A 2 -4.87 -23.36 -10.57
CA GLY A 2 -4.80 -22.03 -11.14
C GLY A 2 -3.54 -21.36 -10.62
N GLU A 3 -2.47 -21.36 -11.40
CA GLU A 3 -1.29 -20.54 -11.13
C GLU A 3 -1.74 -19.08 -11.09
N LEU A 4 -1.93 -18.58 -9.87
CA LEU A 4 -2.16 -17.19 -9.59
C LEU A 4 -0.91 -16.42 -10.04
N LYS A 5 -0.92 -15.97 -11.30
CA LYS A 5 0.15 -15.20 -11.94
C LYS A 5 0.39 -13.90 -11.17
N ARG A 6 1.31 -13.94 -10.22
CA ARG A 6 1.99 -12.75 -9.70
C ARG A 6 3.15 -12.45 -10.65
N LYS A 7 3.23 -11.22 -11.15
CA LYS A 7 4.30 -10.83 -12.08
C LYS A 7 5.48 -10.18 -11.35
N PHE A 8 5.23 -9.56 -10.20
CA PHE A 8 6.26 -8.86 -9.45
C PHE A 8 6.16 -9.17 -7.96
N ASP A 9 7.29 -9.49 -7.36
CA ASP A 9 7.49 -9.57 -5.93
C ASP A 9 8.18 -8.26 -5.50
N VAL A 10 7.41 -7.36 -4.88
CA VAL A 10 7.88 -6.00 -4.54
C VAL A 10 8.26 -5.95 -3.07
N LYS A 11 9.52 -5.62 -2.78
CA LYS A 11 10.01 -5.58 -1.40
C LYS A 11 9.47 -4.35 -0.65
N ILE A 12 8.94 -4.58 0.56
CA ILE A 12 8.54 -3.49 1.46
C ILE A 12 9.80 -2.94 2.11
N LYS A 13 10.08 -1.67 1.85
CA LYS A 13 11.12 -0.90 2.51
C LYS A 13 10.49 -0.02 3.58
N THR A 14 11.29 0.42 4.54
CA THR A 14 10.88 1.38 5.55
C THR A 14 11.68 2.65 5.39
N THR A 15 11.00 3.79 5.34
CA THR A 15 11.62 5.11 5.33
C THR A 15 11.16 5.91 6.55
N GLU A 16 12.02 6.79 7.03
CA GLU A 16 11.67 7.75 8.07
C GLU A 16 10.90 8.95 7.49
N ASP A 17 11.02 9.16 6.17
CA ASP A 17 10.38 10.24 5.45
C ASP A 17 8.89 10.01 5.26
N LYS A 18 8.10 11.05 5.55
CA LYS A 18 6.67 11.05 5.26
C LYS A 18 6.49 11.21 3.74
N GLN A 19 6.45 10.11 3.01
CA GLN A 19 6.02 10.14 1.61
C GLN A 19 4.59 10.70 1.51
N LYS A 20 4.37 11.60 0.55
CA LYS A 20 3.06 12.21 0.34
C LYS A 20 2.18 11.25 -0.46
N LEU A 21 1.08 10.81 0.12
CA LEU A 21 0.03 10.13 -0.63
C LEU A 21 -0.62 11.12 -1.61
N PRO A 22 -0.76 10.77 -2.90
CA PRO A 22 -1.50 11.59 -3.87
C PRO A 22 -2.97 11.70 -3.45
N ALA A 23 -3.66 12.73 -3.94
CA ALA A 23 -5.02 13.05 -3.52
C ALA A 23 -6.01 11.91 -3.84
N GLU A 24 -5.87 11.31 -5.02
CA GLU A 24 -6.72 10.21 -5.51
C GLU A 24 -6.68 9.00 -4.55
N VAL A 25 -5.47 8.64 -4.10
CA VAL A 25 -5.27 7.51 -3.18
C VAL A 25 -5.83 7.80 -1.79
N LYS A 26 -5.80 9.06 -1.35
CA LYS A 26 -6.44 9.44 -0.07
C LYS A 26 -7.94 9.27 -0.15
N GLU A 27 -8.55 9.53 -1.29
CA GLU A 27 -9.98 9.34 -1.50
C GLU A 27 -10.32 7.85 -1.50
N GLU A 28 -9.55 7.00 -2.19
CA GLU A 28 -9.75 5.54 -2.14
C GLU A 28 -9.52 4.94 -0.75
N LEU A 29 -8.52 5.43 -0.01
CA LEU A 29 -8.27 5.00 1.37
C LEU A 29 -9.38 5.44 2.33
N LYS A 30 -10.04 6.57 2.05
CA LYS A 30 -11.25 7.01 2.78
C LYS A 30 -12.46 6.16 2.38
N ALA A 31 -12.65 5.89 1.07
CA ALA A 31 -13.74 5.09 0.55
C ALA A 31 -13.68 3.63 1.04
N SER A 32 -12.48 3.08 1.18
CA SER A 32 -12.25 1.76 1.79
C SER A 32 -12.41 1.74 3.33
N GLY A 33 -12.72 2.89 3.96
CA GLY A 33 -12.89 3.00 5.41
C GLY A 33 -11.59 2.90 6.22
N MET A 34 -10.43 2.90 5.55
CA MET A 34 -9.12 2.83 6.21
C MET A 34 -8.62 4.19 6.70
N MET A 35 -9.18 5.30 6.20
CA MET A 35 -8.87 6.67 6.61
C MET A 35 -10.09 7.47 7.09
N ASP A 36 -9.87 8.27 8.13
CA ASP A 36 -10.78 9.29 8.66
C ASP A 36 -10.77 10.56 7.79
N GLU A 37 -11.78 11.41 7.94
CA GLU A 37 -11.93 12.69 7.21
C GLU A 37 -10.68 13.58 7.29
N LYS A 38 -9.93 13.51 8.40
CA LYS A 38 -8.67 14.24 8.64
C LYS A 38 -7.42 13.58 8.04
N GLY A 39 -7.52 12.49 7.27
CA GLY A 39 -6.37 11.70 6.79
C GLY A 39 -5.70 10.83 7.87
N LYS A 40 -6.38 10.70 9.03
CA LYS A 40 -6.18 9.71 10.10
C LYS A 40 -6.37 8.28 9.61
N LEU A 41 -5.36 7.42 9.50
CA LEU A 41 -5.63 5.97 9.37
C LEU A 41 -6.41 5.51 10.62
N LYS A 42 -7.65 5.03 10.45
CA LYS A 42 -8.56 4.62 11.55
C LYS A 42 -8.80 3.12 11.48
N LEU A 43 -7.79 2.34 11.88
CA LEU A 43 -7.93 0.90 12.07
C LEU A 43 -8.29 0.62 13.53
N LYS A 44 -9.52 0.16 13.81
CA LYS A 44 -9.92 -0.29 15.15
C LYS A 44 -9.01 -1.45 15.57
N GLY A 45 -8.34 -1.31 16.73
CA GLY A 45 -7.41 -2.33 17.26
C GLY A 45 -5.94 -2.15 16.90
N VAL A 46 -5.56 -1.09 16.16
CA VAL A 46 -4.16 -0.82 15.82
C VAL A 46 -3.57 0.28 16.71
N SER A 47 -2.47 -0.04 17.39
CA SER A 47 -1.76 0.91 18.27
C SER A 47 -1.14 2.07 17.46
N PRO A 48 -1.05 3.30 18.00
CA PRO A 48 -0.39 4.44 17.34
C PRO A 48 1.04 4.13 16.85
N LYS A 49 1.75 3.25 17.57
CA LYS A 49 3.10 2.79 17.23
C LYS A 49 3.12 1.95 15.95
N MET A 50 2.11 1.09 15.74
CA MET A 50 1.95 0.34 14.50
C MET A 50 1.54 1.27 13.35
N LEU A 51 0.62 2.21 13.59
CA LEU A 51 0.22 3.22 12.60
C LEU A 51 1.42 4.03 12.08
N LYS A 52 2.36 4.37 12.97
CA LYS A 52 3.62 5.03 12.57
C LYS A 52 4.44 4.12 11.65
N LYS A 53 4.64 2.85 12.01
CA LYS A 53 5.36 1.89 11.18
C LYS A 53 4.70 1.70 9.82
N MET A 54 3.37 1.56 9.76
CA MET A 54 2.65 1.38 8.48
C MET A 54 2.78 2.57 7.53
N LYS A 55 2.91 3.80 8.07
CA LYS A 55 3.17 5.00 7.26
C LYS A 55 4.63 5.14 6.81
N GLN A 56 5.54 4.46 7.49
CA GLN A 56 6.96 4.40 7.15
C GLN A 56 7.25 3.29 6.14
N GLU A 57 6.37 2.31 6.01
CA GLU A 57 6.45 1.27 4.99
C GLU A 57 6.11 1.82 3.60
N TYR A 58 7.02 1.62 2.65
CA TYR A 58 6.88 2.01 1.25
C TYR A 58 7.35 0.88 0.33
N VAL A 59 6.96 0.96 -0.93
CA VAL A 59 7.30 0.01 -1.98
C VAL A 59 7.63 0.75 -3.27
N GLU A 60 8.60 0.24 -4.01
CA GLU A 60 8.89 0.70 -5.38
C GLU A 60 7.89 0.08 -6.33
N CYS A 61 6.88 0.83 -6.77
CA CYS A 61 5.85 0.27 -7.63
C CYS A 61 6.44 -0.03 -9.03
N PRO A 62 6.47 -1.29 -9.51
CA PRO A 62 7.03 -1.61 -10.82
C PRO A 62 6.15 -1.12 -11.98
N VAL A 63 4.87 -0.83 -11.71
CA VAL A 63 3.90 -0.35 -12.71
C VAL A 63 4.03 1.16 -12.91
N ILE A 64 4.03 1.92 -11.82
CA ILE A 64 4.09 3.39 -11.83
C ILE A 64 5.55 3.89 -11.91
N LYS A 65 6.52 3.02 -11.55
CA LYS A 65 7.96 3.33 -11.45
C LYS A 65 8.27 4.47 -10.47
N GLU A 66 7.47 4.58 -9.42
CA GLU A 66 7.62 5.55 -8.33
C GLU A 66 7.55 4.85 -6.98
N ASP A 67 8.15 5.46 -5.98
CA ASP A 67 8.04 5.03 -4.59
C ASP A 67 6.69 5.45 -4.01
N ILE A 68 5.86 4.46 -3.70
CA ILE A 68 4.55 4.67 -3.10
C ILE A 68 4.50 4.07 -1.71
N GLN A 69 3.66 4.63 -0.82
CA GLN A 69 3.48 4.04 0.50
C GLN A 69 2.82 2.66 0.38
N PHE A 70 3.25 1.70 1.18
CA PHE A 70 2.72 0.34 1.16
C PHE A 70 1.19 0.33 1.39
N ILE A 71 0.67 1.28 2.16
CA ILE A 71 -0.78 1.40 2.40
C ILE A 71 -1.59 1.60 1.11
N GLN A 72 -1.02 2.26 0.10
CA GLN A 72 -1.66 2.45 -1.21
C GLN A 72 -1.88 1.13 -1.95
N CYS A 73 -1.03 0.12 -1.70
CA CYS A 73 -1.23 -1.19 -2.31
C CYS A 73 -2.53 -1.84 -1.85
N PHE A 74 -3.03 -1.60 -0.62
CA PHE A 74 -4.28 -2.24 -0.16
C PHE A 74 -5.51 -1.88 -1.00
N VAL A 75 -5.51 -0.72 -1.65
CA VAL A 75 -6.60 -0.29 -2.54
C VAL A 75 -6.30 -0.56 -4.01
N CYS A 76 -5.08 -1.00 -4.33
CA CYS A 76 -4.68 -1.25 -5.72
C CYS A 76 -5.23 -2.58 -6.23
N PRO A 77 -5.82 -2.65 -7.45
CA PRO A 77 -6.33 -3.90 -8.02
C PRO A 77 -5.22 -4.94 -8.31
N ASN A 78 -3.98 -4.47 -8.42
CA ASN A 78 -2.79 -5.31 -8.61
C ASN A 78 -2.31 -5.98 -7.32
N PHE A 79 -2.73 -5.50 -6.15
CA PHE A 79 -2.34 -6.11 -4.90
C PHE A 79 -3.00 -7.48 -4.75
N GLN A 80 -2.18 -8.48 -4.48
CA GLN A 80 -2.63 -9.85 -4.30
C GLN A 80 -2.53 -10.29 -2.85
N SER A 81 -1.34 -10.14 -2.25
CA SER A 81 -1.12 -10.42 -0.83
C SER A 81 0.25 -9.90 -0.40
N ARG A 82 0.44 -9.77 0.91
CA ARG A 82 1.75 -9.51 1.53
C ARG A 82 2.25 -10.79 2.20
N VAL A 83 3.46 -11.24 1.85
CA VAL A 83 4.12 -12.42 2.44
C VAL A 83 5.53 -12.03 2.87
N MET A 84 5.90 -12.29 4.13
CA MET A 84 7.27 -12.11 4.66
C MET A 84 7.94 -10.74 4.36
N GLY A 85 7.17 -9.66 4.24
CA GLY A 85 7.73 -8.32 3.94
C GLY A 85 7.84 -8.00 2.45
N GLU A 86 7.23 -8.82 1.60
CA GLU A 86 7.14 -8.63 0.16
C GLU A 86 5.67 -8.55 -0.25
N VAL A 87 5.38 -7.67 -1.20
CA VAL A 87 4.08 -7.47 -1.81
C VAL A 87 4.03 -8.22 -3.11
N LEU A 88 3.10 -9.17 -3.19
CA LEU A 88 2.82 -9.91 -4.41
C LEU A 88 1.91 -9.03 -5.27
N CYS A 89 2.43 -8.61 -6.41
CA CYS A 89 1.78 -7.72 -7.35
C CYS A 89 1.49 -8.46 -8.66
N LYS A 90 0.24 -8.34 -9.16
CA LYS A 90 -0.17 -8.89 -10.46
C LYS A 90 0.50 -8.19 -11.63
N GLY A 91 0.90 -6.93 -11.46
CA GLY A 91 1.63 -6.18 -12.48
C GLY A 91 0.84 -5.91 -13.74
N ASP A 92 -0.48 -5.76 -13.64
CA ASP A 92 -1.29 -5.29 -14.75
C ASP A 92 -1.20 -3.75 -14.83
N PRO A 93 -1.17 -3.17 -16.05
CA PRO A 93 -1.08 -1.73 -16.22
C PRO A 93 -2.29 -1.04 -15.59
N LEU A 94 -2.03 -0.12 -14.66
CA LEU A 94 -3.04 0.81 -14.15
C LEU A 94 -3.24 1.87 -15.24
N LYS A 95 -4.46 1.97 -15.75
CA LYS A 95 -4.86 2.97 -16.75
C LYS A 95 -4.88 4.37 -16.14
#